data_AF-A0A3K0P6R1-F1
#
_entry.id   AF-A0A3K0P6R1-F1
#
_cell.length_a   1.000
_cell.length_b   1.000
_cell.length_c   1.000
_cell.angle_alpha   90.00
_cell.angle_beta   90.00
_cell.angle_gamma   90.00
#
_symmetry.space_group_name_H-M   'P 1'
#
loop_
_entity.id
_entity.type
_entity.pdbx_description
1 polymer ?
#
loop_
_entity_poly.entity_id
_entity_poly.type
_entity_poly.pdbx_seq_one_letter_code
_entity_poly.pdbx_strand_id
1 'polypeptide(L)' 'MRQAHQNTPVSAVRYCEDCGILILTARLEVLPDAVCCVDCQTLREA' A
#
# COMPACT_ATOMS: atom_id res chain seq x y z
N MET A 1 -16.78 24.15 -2.94
CA MET A 1 -16.83 22.68 -2.80
C MET A 1 -15.52 22.20 -2.19
N ARG A 2 -15.47 22.08 -0.86
CA ARG A 2 -14.29 21.57 -0.13
C ARG A 2 -14.38 20.05 -0.14
N GLN A 3 -13.49 19.39 -0.88
CA GLN A 3 -13.45 17.93 -0.92
C GLN A 3 -13.11 17.40 0.49
N ALA A 4 -13.97 16.50 0.97
CA ALA A 4 -13.78 15.77 2.21
C ALA A 4 -12.52 14.92 2.07
N HIS A 5 -11.55 15.17 2.94
CA HIS A 5 -10.42 14.30 3.20
C HIS A 5 -10.97 12.89 3.49
N GLN A 6 -10.92 12.00 2.50
CA GLN A 6 -11.36 10.62 2.66
C GLN A 6 -10.36 9.94 3.57
N ASN A 7 -10.66 9.96 4.87
CA ASN A 7 -9.94 9.26 5.91
C ASN A 7 -10.14 7.75 5.71
N THR A 8 -9.48 7.20 4.70
CA THR A 8 -9.48 5.78 4.41
C THR A 8 -8.88 5.06 5.60
N PRO A 9 -9.58 4.12 6.24
CA PRO A 9 -9.07 3.44 7.42
C PRO A 9 -7.77 2.71 7.08
N VAL A 10 -6.74 2.94 7.90
CA VAL A 10 -5.38 2.34 7.82
C VAL A 10 -5.40 0.80 7.94
N SER A 11 -6.57 0.20 8.19
CA SER A 11 -6.78 -1.26 8.20
C SER A 11 -7.18 -1.85 6.84
N ALA A 12 -7.16 -1.06 5.77
CA ALA A 12 -7.51 -1.57 4.45
C ALA A 12 -6.43 -2.55 3.95
N VAL A 13 -6.76 -3.83 3.90
CA VAL A 13 -6.03 -4.84 3.12
C VAL A 13 -5.79 -4.28 1.71
N ARG A 14 -4.52 -4.10 1.33
CA ARG A 14 -4.12 -3.65 -0.01
C ARG A 14 -3.44 -4.78 -0.76
N TYR A 15 -3.59 -4.79 -2.08
CA TYR A 15 -2.90 -5.71 -2.98
C TYR A 15 -1.86 -4.92 -3.77
N CYS A 16 -0.73 -5.56 -4.06
CA CYS A 16 0.33 -5.01 -4.89
C CYS A 16 -0.22 -4.72 -6.29
N GLU A 17 0.01 -3.52 -6.81
CA GLU A 17 -0.42 -3.16 -8.18
C GLU A 17 0.32 -3.94 -9.28
N ASP A 18 1.48 -4.52 -8.96
CA ASP A 18 2.38 -5.13 -9.94
C ASP A 18 2.11 -6.63 -10.11
N CYS A 19 2.02 -7.35 -8.99
CA CYS A 19 1.87 -8.80 -8.97
C CYS A 19 0.54 -9.28 -8.37
N GLY A 20 -0.30 -8.38 -7.86
CA GLY A 20 -1.61 -8.71 -7.31
C GLY A 20 -1.60 -9.43 -5.95
N ILE A 21 -0.43 -9.63 -5.32
CA ILE A 21 -0.33 -10.28 -4.01
C ILE A 21 -0.74 -9.33 -2.88
N LEU A 22 -1.16 -9.91 -1.75
CA LEU A 22 -1.48 -9.13 -0.56
C LEU A 22 -0.25 -8.35 -0.04
N ILE A 23 -0.38 -7.04 0.12
CA ILE A 23 0.61 -6.23 0.83
C ILE A 23 0.45 -6.52 2.32
N LEU A 24 1.52 -7.00 2.93
CA LEU A 24 1.54 -7.37 4.35
C LEU A 24 1.07 -6.19 5.22
N THR A 25 0.23 -6.46 6.22
CA THR A 25 -0.24 -5.42 7.15
C THR A 25 0.92 -4.71 7.83
N ALA A 26 1.97 -5.44 8.25
CA ALA A 26 3.19 -4.85 8.81
C ALA A 26 3.86 -3.83 7.88
N ARG A 27 3.74 -4.01 6.56
CA ARG A 27 4.23 -3.06 5.55
C ARG A 27 3.36 -1.81 5.50
N LEU A 28 2.04 -1.96 5.57
CA LEU A 28 1.08 -0.85 5.60
C LEU A 28 1.09 -0.10 6.94
N GLU A 29 1.46 -0.75 8.04
CA GLU A 29 1.63 -0.08 9.35
C GLU A 29 2.82 0.89 9.33
N VAL A 30 3.91 0.51 8.65
CA VAL A 30 5.10 1.37 8.50
C VAL A 30 4.91 2.38 7.37
N LEU A 31 4.30 1.97 6.26
CA LEU A 31 4.07 2.78 5.07
C LEU A 31 2.63 2.60 4.58
N PRO A 32 1.67 3.40 5.10
CA PRO A 32 0.24 3.27 4.79
C PRO A 32 -0.10 3.45 3.31
N ASP A 33 0.73 4.21 2.60
CA ASP A 33 0.58 4.49 1.17
C ASP A 33 1.36 3.50 0.28
N ALA A 34 1.83 2.37 0.83
CA ALA A 34 2.52 1.36 0.03
C ALA A 34 1.58 0.79 -1.05
N VAL A 35 1.94 1.02 -2.31
CA VAL A 35 1.22 0.55 -3.49
C VAL A 35 1.74 -0.79 -4.04
N CYS A 36 2.92 -1.21 -3.58
CA CYS A 36 3.59 -2.43 -4.02
C CYS A 36 4.06 -3.29 -2.83
N CYS A 37 4.15 -4.60 -3.05
CA CYS A 37 4.79 -5.50 -2.09
C CYS A 37 6.30 -5.23 -2.01
N VAL A 38 6.94 -5.73 -0.94
CA VAL A 38 8.37 -5.53 -0.70
C VAL A 38 9.20 -6.09 -1.86
N ASP A 39 8.89 -7.29 -2.35
CA ASP A 39 9.62 -7.91 -3.46
C ASP A 39 9.59 -7.03 -4.73
N CYS A 40 8.39 -6.61 -5.16
CA CYS A 40 8.24 -5.77 -6.35
C CYS A 40 8.74 -4.33 -6.12
N GLN A 41 8.84 -3.84 -4.89
CA GLN A 41 9.55 -2.58 -4.62
C GLN A 41 11.06 -2.78 -4.78
N THR A 42 11.63 -3.81 -4.15
CA THR A 42 13.07 -4.12 -4.24
C THR A 42 13.50 -4.32 -5.69
N LEU A 43 12.69 -4.99 -6.51
CA LEU A 43 12.97 -5.14 -7.95
C LEU A 43 13.02 -3.82 -8.73
N ARG A 44 12.29 -2.78 -8.29
CA ARG A 44 12.24 -1.46 -8.94
C ARG A 44 13.34 -0.51 -8.46
N GLU A 45 13.75 -0.66 -7.21
CA GLU A 45 14.75 0.22 -6.57
C GLU A 45 16.19 -0.33 -6.70
N ALA A 46 16.36 -1.58 -7.15
CA ALA A 46 17.65 -2.17 -7.47
C ALA A 46 18.28 -1.55 -8.72
#